data_AF-A0A950MLZ1-F1
#
_entry.id   AF-A0A950MLZ1-F1
#
_cell.length_a   1.000
_cell.length_b   1.000
_cell.length_c   1.000
_cell.angle_alpha   90.00
_cell.angle_beta   90.00
_cell.angle_gamma   90.00
#
_symmetry.space_group_name_H-M   'P 1'
#
loop_
_entity.id
_entity.type
_entity.pdbx_description
1 polymer ?
#
loop_
_entity_poly.entity_id
_entity_poly.type
_entity_poly.pdbx_seq_one_letter_code
_entity_poly.pdbx_strand_id
1 'polypeptide(L)'
;MVATNAPRALPLQDGYLSEIRRLNVPVTIYLVNGFQLRGIVKGFDAFTILLEYERKTHLVYKHAVSTVSPQNAFTPNGAATEPPQT
;
A
#
# COMPACT_ATOMS: atom_id res chain seq x y z
N MET A 1 -37.04 -1.04 7.34
CA MET A 1 -35.82 -0.43 7.92
C MET A 1 -34.63 -1.02 7.18
N VAL A 2 -34.01 -0.25 6.29
CA VAL A 2 -32.77 -0.66 5.59
C VAL A 2 -31.62 -0.27 6.51
N ALA A 3 -30.91 -1.23 7.07
CA ALA A 3 -29.64 -0.95 7.73
C ALA A 3 -28.64 -0.54 6.63
N THR A 4 -28.38 0.76 6.52
CA THR A 4 -27.28 1.29 5.71
C THR A 4 -25.98 0.80 6.36
N ASN A 5 -25.52 -0.38 5.95
CA ASN A 5 -24.28 -0.96 6.43
C ASN A 5 -23.14 -0.01 6.04
N ALA A 6 -22.52 0.63 7.03
CA ALA A 6 -21.34 1.44 6.82
C ALA A 6 -20.29 0.60 6.06
N PRO A 7 -19.59 1.15 5.05
CA PRO A 7 -18.57 0.40 4.34
C PRO A 7 -17.54 -0.10 5.36
N ARG A 8 -17.39 -1.42 5.46
CA ARG A 8 -16.44 -2.06 6.37
C ARG A 8 -15.06 -1.46 6.09
N ALA A 9 -14.43 -0.90 7.12
CA ALA A 9 -13.10 -0.33 6.99
C ALA A 9 -12.16 -1.38 6.38
N LEU A 10 -11.45 -1.00 5.32
CA LEU A 10 -10.47 -1.90 4.70
C LEU A 10 -9.37 -2.19 5.71
N PRO A 11 -8.84 -3.43 5.76
CA PRO A 11 -7.65 -3.74 6.55
C PRO A 11 -6.53 -2.74 6.22
N LEU A 12 -5.74 -2.34 7.23
CA LEU A 12 -4.71 -1.29 7.08
C LEU A 12 -3.80 -1.52 5.86
N GLN A 13 -3.33 -2.75 5.68
CA GLN A 13 -2.48 -3.12 4.55
C GLN A 13 -3.18 -2.91 3.20
N ASP A 14 -4.42 -3.39 3.07
CA ASP A 14 -5.19 -3.31 1.83
C ASP A 14 -5.57 -1.87 1.51
N GLY A 15 -5.99 -1.10 2.52
CA GLY A 15 -6.27 0.33 2.37
C GLY A 15 -5.03 1.12 1.93
N TYR A 16 -3.88 0.85 2.57
CA TYR A 16 -2.62 1.49 2.25
C TYR A 16 -2.14 1.18 0.82
N LEU A 17 -2.10 -0.10 0.43
CA LEU A 17 -1.69 -0.51 -0.92
C LEU A 17 -2.70 -0.09 -1.99
N SER A 18 -4.00 -0.06 -1.66
CA SER A 18 -5.05 0.40 -2.56
C SER A 18 -4.86 1.87 -2.92
N GLU A 19 -4.64 2.73 -1.91
CA GLU A 19 -4.44 4.16 -2.15
C GLU A 19 -3.13 4.44 -2.90
N ILE A 20 -2.04 3.78 -2.54
CA ILE A 20 -0.76 3.87 -3.27
C ILE A 20 -0.95 3.52 -4.75
N ARG A 21 -1.61 2.38 -5.04
CA ARG A 21 -1.89 1.95 -6.40
C ARG A 21 -2.79 2.94 -7.14
N ARG A 22 -3.91 3.35 -6.51
CA ARG A 22 -4.91 4.25 -7.11
C ARG A 22 -4.30 5.57 -7.53
N LEU A 23 -3.38 6.10 -6.72
CA LEU A 23 -2.71 7.38 -6.96
C LEU A 23 -1.39 7.25 -7.73
N ASN A 24 -1.00 6.04 -8.14
CA ASN A 24 0.29 5.74 -8.78
C ASN A 24 1.48 6.34 -8.01
N VAL A 25 1.45 6.26 -6.68
CA VAL A 25 2.49 6.83 -5.82
C VAL A 25 3.79 6.06 -6.03
N PRO A 26 4.90 6.74 -6.39
CA PRO A 26 6.21 6.09 -6.45
C PRO A 26 6.62 5.61 -5.06
N VAL A 27 7.03 4.34 -4.96
CA VAL A 27 7.44 3.71 -3.70
C VAL A 27 8.85 3.16 -3.79
N THR A 28 9.48 3.05 -2.61
CA THR A 28 10.64 2.21 -2.37
C THR A 28 10.19 1.02 -1.52
N ILE A 29 10.34 -0.19 -2.04
CA ILE A 29 10.16 -1.45 -1.33
C ILE A 29 11.52 -1.91 -0.84
N TYR A 30 11.65 -2.04 0.47
CA TYR A 30 12.83 -2.59 1.12
C TYR A 30 12.62 -4.09 1.30
N LEU A 31 13.60 -4.88 0.90
CA LEU A 31 13.59 -6.32 1.11
C LEU A 31 14.28 -6.68 2.43
N VAL A 32 13.95 -7.85 2.96
CA VAL A 32 14.54 -8.37 4.22
C VAL A 32 16.05 -8.58 4.13
N ASN A 33 16.60 -8.77 2.92
CA ASN A 33 18.04 -8.87 2.68
C ASN A 33 18.75 -7.52 2.52
N GLY A 34 18.02 -6.41 2.67
CA GLY A 34 18.55 -5.05 2.54
C GLY A 34 18.53 -4.45 1.13
N PHE A 35 18.15 -5.21 0.10
CA PHE A 35 18.01 -4.67 -1.25
C PHE A 35 16.77 -3.76 -1.37
N GLN A 36 16.81 -2.80 -2.29
CA GLN A 36 15.72 -1.85 -2.50
C GLN A 36 15.19 -1.95 -3.93
N LEU A 37 13.86 -2.01 -4.06
CA LEU A 37 13.16 -1.91 -5.33
C LEU A 37 12.43 -0.57 -5.38
N ARG A 38 12.53 0.15 -6.49
CA ARG A 38 11.84 1.44 -6.68
C ARG A 38 10.91 1.33 -7.86
N GLY A 39 9.69 1.82 -7.74
CA GLY A 39 8.72 1.74 -8.82
C GLY A 39 7.31 2.14 -8.39
N ILE A 40 6.33 1.74 -9.18
CA ILE A 40 4.91 2.01 -8.94
C ILE A 40 4.18 0.68 -8.71
N VAL A 41 3.36 0.61 -7.67
CA VAL A 41 2.51 -0.56 -7.41
C VAL A 41 1.38 -0.58 -8.44
N LYS A 42 1.32 -1.64 -9.26
CA LYS A 42 0.26 -1.88 -10.25
C LYS A 42 -0.87 -2.76 -9.73
N GLY A 43 -0.58 -3.59 -8.73
CA GLY A 43 -1.52 -4.54 -8.17
C GLY A 43 -0.93 -5.22 -6.95
N PHE A 44 -1.79 -5.90 -6.19
CA PHE A 44 -1.39 -6.73 -5.08
C PHE A 44 -2.51 -7.74 -4.79
N ASP A 45 -2.15 -8.83 -4.13
CA ASP A 45 -3.09 -9.80 -3.57
C ASP A 45 -2.69 -10.10 -2.11
N ALA A 46 -3.17 -11.22 -1.57
CA ALA A 46 -2.83 -11.65 -0.20
C ALA A 46 -1.32 -11.81 0.04
N PHE A 47 -0.54 -12.27 -0.95
CA PHE A 47 0.85 -12.69 -0.77
C PHE A 47 1.86 -11.95 -1.64
N THR A 48 1.42 -11.19 -2.64
CA THR A 48 2.28 -10.56 -3.65
C THR A 48 1.95 -9.09 -3.89
N ILE A 49 2.93 -8.35 -4.38
CA ILE A 49 2.85 -6.98 -4.87
C ILE A 49 3.42 -6.96 -6.29
N LEU A 50 2.67 -6.41 -7.24
CA LEU A 50 3.10 -6.20 -8.60
C LEU A 50 3.71 -4.80 -8.73
N LEU A 51 5.02 -4.73 -8.93
CA LEU A 51 5.78 -3.49 -9.02
C LEU A 51 6.25 -3.25 -10.47
N GLU A 52 5.93 -2.09 -11.04
CA GLU A 52 6.44 -1.67 -12.34
C GLU A 52 7.61 -0.69 -12.17
N TYR A 53 8.70 -0.96 -12.88
CA TYR A 53 9.86 -0.07 -13.00
C TYR A 53 10.45 -0.22 -14.41
N GLU A 54 10.74 0.89 -15.08
CA GLU A 54 11.29 0.93 -16.46
C GLU A 54 10.52 0.04 -17.46
N ARG A 55 9.18 0.10 -17.43
CA ARG A 55 8.26 -0.74 -18.25
C ARG A 55 8.40 -2.25 -18.03
N LYS A 56 9.12 -2.68 -17.00
CA LYS A 56 9.21 -4.08 -16.59
C LYS A 56 8.39 -4.29 -15.33
N THR A 57 7.64 -5.37 -15.35
CA THR A 57 6.80 -5.78 -14.23
C THR A 57 7.52 -6.83 -13.39
N HIS A 58 7.57 -6.60 -12.08
CA HIS A 58 8.20 -7.47 -11.11
C HIS A 58 7.14 -7.96 -10.13
N LEU A 59 7.04 -9.28 -9.96
CA LEU A 59 6.22 -9.87 -8.91
C LEU A 59 7.05 -9.99 -7.64
N VAL A 60 6.68 -9.25 -6.61
CA VAL A 60 7.38 -9.22 -5.33
C VAL A 60 6.57 -9.97 -4.28
N TYR A 61 7.16 -11.01 -3.68
CA TYR A 61 6.51 -11.74 -2.60
C TYR A 61 6.63 -10.98 -1.28
N LYS A 62 5.51 -10.86 -0.54
CA LYS A 62 5.46 -10.13 0.73
C LYS A 62 6.39 -10.69 1.81
N HIS A 63 6.69 -11.99 1.80
CA HIS A 63 7.64 -12.58 2.76
C HIS A 63 9.07 -12.03 2.60
N ALA A 64 9.42 -11.53 1.42
CA ALA A 64 10.72 -10.93 1.14
C ALA A 64 10.73 -9.43 1.44
N VAL A 65 9.57 -8.81 1.70
CA VAL A 65 9.43 -7.36 1.92
C VAL A 65 9.54 -7.06 3.41
N SER A 66 10.44 -6.14 3.78
CA SER A 66 10.53 -5.59 5.12
C SER A 66 9.72 -4.30 5.27
N THR A 67 9.70 -3.43 4.25
CA THR A 67 9.02 -2.13 4.33
C THR A 67 8.57 -1.62 2.96
N VAL A 68 7.43 -0.91 2.90
CA VAL A 68 6.95 -0.20 1.69
C VAL A 68 6.80 1.29 2.01
N SER A 69 7.68 2.12 1.46
CA SER A 69 7.76 3.55 1.76
C SER A 69 7.46 4.40 0.52
N PRO A 70 6.52 5.36 0.58
CA PRO A 70 6.29 6.35 -0.47
C PRO A 70 7.50 7.26 -0.62
N GLN A 71 7.86 7.64 -1.84
CA GLN A 71 8.99 8.54 -2.09
C GLN A 71 8.69 10.01 -1.73
N ASN A 72 7.41 10.38 -1.69
CA ASN A 72 6.94 11.71 -1.32
C ASN A 72 5.96 11.62 -0.15
N ALA A 73 5.69 12.74 0.51
CA ALA A 73 4.70 12.82 1.58
C ALA A 73 3.36 12.22 1.10
N PHE A 74 2.94 11.16 1.80
CA PHE A 74 1.72 10.42 1.50
C PHE A 74 0.91 10.30 2.78
N THR A 75 -0.31 10.82 2.75
CA THR A 75 -1.28 10.64 3.83
C THR A 75 -2.37 9.71 3.29
N PRO A 76 -2.44 8.45 3.75
CA PRO A 76 -3.53 7.57 3.37
C PRO A 76 -4.85 8.18 3.85
N ASN A 77 -5.84 8.30 2.97
CA ASN A 77 -7.18 8.71 3.35
C ASN A 77 -7.77 7.62 4.26
N GLY A 78 -7.74 7.85 5.57
CA GLY A 78 -8.11 6.88 6.60
C GLY A 78 -7.21 6.89 7.85
N ALA A 79 -6.06 7.57 7.82
CA ALA A 79 -5.24 7.78 9.03
C ALA A 79 -5.60 9.06 9.81
N ALA A 80 -6.46 9.91 9.25
CA ALA A 80 -6.95 11.13 9.88
C ALA A 80 -8.43 10.95 10.28
N THR A 81 -8.68 10.50 11.50
CA THR A 81 -9.59 11.11 12.49
C THR A 81 -9.89 10.10 13.60
N GLU A 82 -9.08 10.11 14.66
CA GLU A 82 -9.64 10.18 16.01
C GLU A 82 -8.59 10.83 16.94
N PRO A 83 -8.70 12.15 17.21
CA PRO A 83 -8.05 12.71 18.39
C PRO A 83 -8.65 12.07 19.65
N PRO A 84 -7.90 11.99 20.77
CA PRO A 84 -8.41 11.41 22.02
C PRO A 84 -9.73 12.07 22.41
N GLN A 85 -10.79 11.27 22.54
CA GLN A 85 -12.05 11.75 23.10
C GLN A 85 -11.80 12.19 24.54
N THR A 86 -12.28 13.40 24.85
CA THR A 86 -12.15 14.07 26.17
C THR A 86 -12.79 13.24 27.27
#